data_AF-A0A8T6XS20-F1
#
_entry.id   AF-A0A8T6XS20-F1
#
_cell.length_a   1.000
_cell.length_b   1.000
_cell.length_c   1.000
_cell.angle_alpha   90.00
_cell.angle_beta   90.00
_cell.angle_gamma   90.00
#
_symmetry.space_group_name_H-M   'P 1'
#
loop_
_entity.id
_entity.type
_entity.pdbx_description
1 polymer ?
#
loop_
_entity_poly.entity_id
_entity_poly.type
_entity_poly.pdbx_seq_one_letter_code
_entity_poly.pdbx_strand_id
1 'polypeptide(L)'
;NWDIASDGKQRIFVANNYGLLVLENTDQKLYELSEQTIFRSVAYIDERIYTGAFEEFGVWNENDNGELQYQSLVPLLDDKELNN
;
A
#
# COMPACT_ATOMS: atom_id res chain seq x y z
N ASN A 1 11.28 4.95 6.67
CA ASN A 1 10.79 4.61 5.32
C ASN A 1 11.48 3.35 4.87
N TRP A 2 10.70 2.36 4.45
CA TRP A 2 11.22 1.05 4.04
C TRP A 2 11.34 0.95 2.52
N ASP A 3 10.45 1.63 1.78
CA ASP A 3 10.45 1.61 0.32
C ASP A 3 9.68 2.82 -0.26
N ILE A 4 9.89 3.11 -1.53
CA ILE A 4 9.29 4.24 -2.26
C ILE A 4 8.92 3.87 -3.70
N ALA A 5 7.72 4.28 -4.11
CA ALA A 5 7.25 4.17 -5.50
C ALA A 5 6.66 5.52 -5.96
N SER A 6 6.49 5.69 -7.27
CA SER A 6 5.83 6.86 -7.85
C SER A 6 4.94 6.43 -9.00
N ASP A 7 3.86 7.18 -9.23
CA ASP A 7 3.02 7.01 -10.42
C ASP A 7 3.65 7.59 -11.70
N GLY A 8 4.86 8.14 -11.62
CA GLY A 8 5.56 8.78 -12.73
C GLY A 8 4.97 10.14 -13.11
N LYS A 9 4.02 10.66 -12.32
CA LYS A 9 3.34 11.94 -12.53
C LYS A 9 3.52 12.84 -11.32
N GLN A 10 2.59 12.81 -10.37
CA GLN A 10 2.50 13.78 -9.26
C GLN A 10 2.49 13.11 -7.89
N ARG A 11 2.28 11.79 -7.82
CA ARG A 11 2.16 11.08 -6.56
C ARG A 11 3.41 10.28 -6.25
N ILE A 12 3.83 10.37 -4.99
CA ILE A 12 4.88 9.56 -4.39
C ILE A 12 4.26 8.74 -3.27
N PHE A 13 4.57 7.45 -3.26
CA PHE A 13 4.07 6.47 -2.31
C PHE A 13 5.22 6.00 -1.44
N VAL A 14 5.08 6.10 -0.12
CA VAL A 14 6.13 5.72 0.83
C VAL A 14 5.60 4.69 1.81
N ALA A 15 6.17 3.49 1.78
CA ALA A 15 5.93 2.48 2.80
C ALA A 15 6.70 2.83 4.08
N ASN A 16 5.99 2.93 5.21
CA ASN A 16 6.59 3.28 6.49
C ASN A 16 5.96 2.52 7.67
N ASN A 17 6.41 2.86 8.89
CA ASN A 17 6.00 2.20 10.14
C ASN A 17 4.54 2.44 10.53
N TYR A 18 3.92 3.48 10.00
CA TYR A 18 2.58 3.92 10.35
C TYR A 18 1.56 3.58 9.27
N GLY A 19 1.99 3.45 8.02
CA GLY A 19 1.10 3.15 6.91
C GLY A 19 1.71 3.50 5.55
N LEU A 20 0.83 3.64 4.56
CA LEU A 20 1.15 4.16 3.25
C LEU A 20 1.03 5.69 3.30
N LEU A 21 2.15 6.39 3.19
CA LEU A 21 2.15 7.84 3.03
C LEU A 21 2.11 8.18 1.55
N VAL A 22 1.07 8.92 1.14
CA VAL A 22 0.92 9.47 -0.20
C VAL A 22 1.25 10.95 -0.15
N LEU A 23 2.21 11.36 -0.97
CA LEU A 23 2.59 12.76 -1.18
C LEU A 23 2.11 13.18 -2.56
N GLU A 24 1.37 14.28 -2.63
CA GLU A 24 0.88 14.85 -3.88
C GLU A 24 0.95 16.38 -3.79
N ASN A 25 1.79 16.99 -4.63
CA ASN A 25 2.08 18.42 -4.58
C ASN A 25 2.57 18.88 -3.19
N THR A 26 1.77 19.69 -2.48
CA THR A 26 2.05 20.13 -1.11
C THR A 26 1.27 19.34 -0.06
N ASP A 27 0.41 18.44 -0.50
CA ASP A 27 -0.46 17.66 0.36
C ASP A 27 0.17 16.32 0.71
N GLN A 28 -0.13 15.86 1.92
CA GLN A 28 0.29 14.56 2.41
C GLN A 28 -0.91 13.86 3.04
N LYS A 29 -1.02 12.55 2.81
CA LYS A 29 -2.07 11.73 3.37
C LYS A 29 -1.54 10.39 3.80
N LEU A 30 -1.88 10.00 5.02
CA LEU A 30 -1.47 8.73 5.61
C LEU A 30 -2.66 7.77 5.59
N TYR A 31 -2.44 6.60 5.01
CA TYR A 31 -3.39 5.50 4.98
C TYR A 31 -2.91 4.39 5.90
N GLU A 32 -3.68 4.12 6.95
CA GLU A 32 -3.36 3.15 8.00
C GLU A 32 -4.36 2.00 7.97
N LEU A 33 -3.92 0.80 8.36
CA LEU A 33 -4.81 -0.33 8.67
C LEU A 33 -5.15 -0.33 10.15
N SER A 34 -6.28 -0.95 10.52
CA SER A 34 -6.80 -0.96 11.90
C SER A 34 -5.81 -1.49 12.95
N GLU A 35 -4.85 -2.32 12.54
CA GLU A 35 -3.85 -2.96 13.41
C GLU A 35 -2.46 -2.29 13.38
N GLN A 36 -2.31 -1.06 12.85
CA GLN A 36 -1.00 -0.38 12.69
C GLN A 36 0.06 -1.27 12.00
N THR A 37 -0.28 -1.79 10.83
CA THR A 37 0.60 -2.61 10.01
C THR A 37 1.81 -1.81 9.53
N ILE A 38 3.02 -2.32 9.81
CA ILE A 38 4.26 -1.76 9.25
C ILE A 38 4.43 -2.25 7.81
N PHE A 39 4.22 -1.36 6.83
CA PHE A 39 4.53 -1.67 5.43
C PHE A 39 6.04 -1.63 5.19
N ARG A 40 6.54 -2.66 4.51
CA ARG A 40 7.96 -2.87 4.20
C ARG A 40 8.30 -2.61 2.74
N SER A 41 7.32 -2.73 1.85
CA SER A 41 7.49 -2.49 0.43
C SER A 41 6.28 -1.77 -0.16
N VAL A 42 6.52 -1.03 -1.25
CA VAL A 42 5.46 -0.43 -2.06
C VAL A 42 5.81 -0.50 -3.53
N ALA A 43 4.83 -0.85 -4.37
CA ALA A 43 4.97 -0.85 -5.82
C ALA A 43 3.77 -0.15 -6.47
N TYR A 44 4.01 0.52 -7.60
CA TYR A 44 2.95 1.08 -8.44
C TYR A 44 2.97 0.40 -9.81
N ILE A 45 1.91 -0.34 -10.13
CA ILE A 45 1.81 -1.18 -11.33
C ILE A 45 0.38 -1.07 -11.86
N ASP A 46 0.22 -0.81 -13.16
CA ASP A 46 -1.09 -0.75 -13.83
C ASP A 46 -2.14 0.07 -13.06
N GLU A 47 -1.75 1.28 -12.67
CA GLU A 47 -2.55 2.25 -11.92
C GLU A 47 -2.96 1.83 -10.50
N ARG A 48 -2.37 0.76 -9.98
CA ARG A 48 -2.62 0.23 -8.64
C ARG A 48 -1.39 0.34 -7.75
N ILE A 49 -1.62 0.59 -6.47
CA ILE A 49 -0.58 0.64 -5.45
C ILE A 49 -0.62 -0.66 -4.67
N TYR A 50 0.48 -1.38 -4.66
CA TYR A 50 0.65 -2.61 -3.90
C TYR A 50 1.52 -2.34 -2.69
N THR A 51 1.17 -2.88 -1.54
CA THR A 51 2.01 -2.82 -0.33
C THR A 51 2.18 -4.20 0.27
N GLY A 52 3.40 -4.48 0.72
CA GLY A 52 3.76 -5.70 1.44
C GLY A 52 4.17 -5.39 2.88
N ALA A 53 3.77 -6.27 3.79
CA ALA A 53 4.07 -6.26 5.21
C ALA A 53 4.34 -7.70 5.70
N PHE A 54 4.58 -7.87 7.00
CA PHE A 54 4.70 -9.21 7.58
C PHE A 54 3.35 -9.91 7.57
N GLU A 55 3.27 -11.10 6.95
CA GLU A 55 2.05 -11.92 6.80
C GLU A 55 0.86 -11.20 6.14
N GLU A 56 1.10 -10.05 5.50
CA GLU A 56 0.07 -9.25 4.87
C GLU A 56 0.61 -8.64 3.57
N PHE A 57 -0.18 -8.71 2.51
CA PHE A 57 0.08 -7.99 1.28
C PHE A 57 -1.24 -7.71 0.57
N GLY A 58 -1.31 -6.57 -0.09
CA GLY A 58 -2.55 -6.16 -0.70
C GLY A 58 -2.41 -5.01 -1.67
N VAL A 59 -3.57 -4.56 -2.14
CA VAL A 59 -3.70 -3.52 -3.14
C VAL A 59 -4.57 -2.40 -2.61
N TRP A 60 -4.19 -1.17 -2.95
CA TRP A 60 -5.00 0.01 -2.71
C TRP A 60 -5.72 0.38 -4.00
N ASN A 61 -7.06 0.42 -3.93
CA ASN A 61 -7.91 0.87 -5.03
C ASN A 61 -8.50 2.23 -4.68
N GLU A 62 -8.49 3.15 -5.63
CA GLU A 62 -9.12 4.44 -5.49
C GLU A 62 -10.63 4.30 -5.70
N ASN A 63 -11.44 4.84 -4.78
CA ASN A 63 -12.89 4.87 -4.92
C ASN A 63 -13.36 6.13 -5.68
N ASP A 64 -14.67 6.26 -5.91
CA ASP A 64 -15.28 7.38 -6.65
C ASP A 64 -14.98 8.77 -6.04
N ASN A 65 -14.56 8.84 -4.78
CA ASN A 65 -14.20 10.08 -4.09
C ASN A 65 -12.69 10.37 -4.09
N GLY A 66 -11.88 9.56 -4.78
CA GLY A 66 -10.42 9.69 -4.77
C GLY A 66 -9.76 9.11 -3.52
N GLU A 67 -10.48 8.34 -2.71
CA GLU A 67 -9.94 7.73 -1.49
C GLU A 67 -9.37 6.34 -1.76
N LEU A 68 -8.17 6.08 -1.25
CA LEU A 68 -7.58 4.75 -1.31
C LEU A 68 -8.23 3.81 -0.29
N GLN A 69 -8.68 2.65 -0.78
CA GLN A 69 -9.23 1.56 0.01
C GLN A 69 -8.34 0.34 -0.13
N TYR A 70 -7.92 -0.20 1.02
CA TYR A 70 -7.09 -1.39 1.05
C TYR A 70 -7.92 -2.66 0.86
N GLN A 71 -7.41 -3.55 0.03
CA GLN A 71 -7.89 -4.92 -0.11
C GLN A 71 -6.71 -5.87 0.11
N SER A 72 -6.78 -6.68 1.17
CA SER A 72 -5.84 -7.77 1.39
C SER A 72 -5.99 -8.80 0.27
N LEU A 73 -4.86 -9.28 -0.24
CA LEU A 73 -4.77 -10.34 -1.24
C LEU A 73 -4.37 -11.68 -0.61
N VAL A 74 -4.01 -11.69 0.68
CA VAL A 74 -3.72 -12.91 1.45
C VAL A 74 -4.85 -13.94 1.34
N PRO A 75 -6.15 -13.59 1.44
CA PRO A 75 -7.24 -14.57 1.33
C PRO A 75 -7.37 -15.22 -0.05
N LEU A 76 -6.67 -14.73 -1.07
CA LEU A 76 -6.65 -15.30 -2.41
C LEU A 76 -5.53 -16.32 -2.62
N LEU A 77 -4.60 -16.43 -1.66
CA LEU A 77 -3.56 -17.45 -1.68
C LEU A 77 -4.07 -18.75 -1.10
N ASP A 78 -3.64 -19.87 -1.70
CA ASP A 78 -3.81 -21.18 -1.08
C ASP A 78 -2.88 -21.28 0.15
N ASP A 79 -3.34 -21.92 1.24
CA ASP A 79 -2.61 -22.07 2.52
C ASP A 79 -1.16 -22.59 2.40
N LYS A 80 -0.83 -23.23 1.28
CA LYS A 80 0.52 -23.74 1.02
C LYS A 80 1.54 -22.65 0.67
N GLU A 81 1.10 -21.47 0.24
CA GLU A 81 1.97 -20.39 -0.24
C GLU A 81 2.43 -19.45 0.88
N LEU A 82 1.82 -19.53 2.07
CA LEU A 82 2.11 -18.64 3.20
C LEU A 82 3.06 -19.24 4.26
N ASN A 83 3.39 -20.53 4.15
CA ASN A 83 4.32 -21.18 5.07
C ASN A 83 5.76 -21.00 4.57
N ASN A 84 6.49 -20.06 5.17
CA ASN A 84 7.95 -19.97 5.09
C ASN A 84 8.63 -21.00 6.00
#